data_AF-A0A964XHW1-F1
#
_entry.id   AF-A0A964XHW1-F1
#
_cell.length_a   1.000
_cell.length_b   1.000
_cell.length_c   1.000
_cell.angle_alpha   90.00
_cell.angle_beta   90.00
_cell.angle_gamma   90.00
#
_symmetry.space_group_name_H-M   'P 1'
#
loop_
_entity.id
_entity.type
_entity.pdbx_description
1 polymer ?
#
loop_
_entity_poly.entity_id
_entity_poly.type
_entity_poly.pdbx_seq_one_letter_code
_entity_poly.pdbx_strand_id
1 'polypeptide(L)'
;MRLTALVGTLGAGKSTVLKALTEEHARCGLKRDELAILVNEVGGMTEIDTPYARVITLPNGCFTCQDEQTLTNTLAVLDAQGVKLVLMEGFGVVSGEETRTFLAHSKYPFHIVGIVDAQNFRDNMVLYGELMGSHVRVANAGIVVTKLSGEFPEDVESFVAQYANARVPVFTLLEHEIYVPGKLLAALKRDGHHPQHHRGSCGHGHGHGHGHHVHDGHHHGDVHGWATYAMALKPDATLYDLMSILGRHVVSGLARAKGVVSGTSFNVAPGTSDWNIKTAPSGTIPFLILYIKAGTELDVASIASLVEEPVADTRKSHEVIRVDVAELDRLEALLKSGVEEIVTREPTVTSTGLLVTHPERLQLLKEASRRPQVKDKWFPQVMEACLRYWVKCSAVIAEGDLSDDGLNTSMRELGVSLAWWVEEFAEVLPNDLVEAVRRCQPARLVAQGLFELAALRTDPFWRYWQVKEYLRALDLEPDLPLVQEARAHLMGLVPEGERAQFG
;
A
#
# COMPACT_ATOMS: atom_id res chain seq x y z
N MET A 1 -19.55 -7.97 7.93
CA MET A 1 -18.55 -6.89 7.78
C MET A 1 -18.06 -6.78 6.32
N ARG A 2 -17.68 -5.59 5.84
CA ARG A 2 -17.04 -5.31 4.54
C ARG A 2 -15.72 -4.57 4.77
N LEU A 3 -14.75 -4.77 3.89
CA LEU A 3 -13.44 -4.11 3.93
C LEU A 3 -13.30 -3.08 2.79
N THR A 4 -12.63 -1.96 3.05
CA THR A 4 -12.19 -1.01 2.03
C THR A 4 -10.76 -0.60 2.32
N ALA A 5 -9.84 -1.00 1.45
CA ALA A 5 -8.42 -0.68 1.59
C ALA A 5 -8.03 0.47 0.66
N LEU A 6 -7.25 1.42 1.16
CA LEU A 6 -6.62 2.47 0.37
C LEU A 6 -5.16 2.11 0.14
N VAL A 7 -4.75 1.91 -1.11
CA VAL A 7 -3.36 1.62 -1.48
C VAL A 7 -2.75 2.84 -2.16
N GLY A 8 -1.50 3.16 -1.87
CA GLY A 8 -0.82 4.34 -2.38
C GLY A 8 0.48 4.59 -1.62
N THR A 9 1.42 5.32 -2.21
CA THR A 9 2.74 5.60 -1.62
C THR A 9 2.64 6.40 -0.31
N LEU A 10 3.75 6.46 0.43
CA LEU A 10 3.83 7.32 1.62
C LEU A 10 3.53 8.77 1.25
N GLY A 11 2.72 9.43 2.07
CA GLY A 11 2.34 10.82 1.85
C GLY A 11 1.34 11.03 0.72
N ALA A 12 0.84 9.99 0.04
CA ALA A 12 -0.10 10.15 -1.09
C ALA A 12 -1.49 10.69 -0.70
N GLY A 13 -1.76 10.93 0.58
CA GLY A 13 -3.05 11.45 1.06
C GLY A 13 -4.08 10.37 1.40
N LYS A 14 -3.64 9.13 1.67
CA LYS A 14 -4.52 8.03 2.10
C LYS A 14 -5.32 8.39 3.35
N SER A 15 -4.66 8.91 4.39
CA SER A 15 -5.30 9.27 5.66
C SER A 15 -6.33 10.40 5.50
N THR A 16 -6.07 11.36 4.60
CA THR A 16 -7.03 12.41 4.22
C THR A 16 -8.28 11.81 3.57
N VAL A 17 -8.11 10.91 2.60
CA VAL A 17 -9.23 10.24 1.92
C VAL A 17 -9.99 9.32 2.88
N LEU A 18 -9.30 8.62 3.79
CA LEU A 18 -9.90 7.82 4.86
C LEU A 18 -10.81 8.67 5.75
N LYS A 19 -10.32 9.80 6.24
CA LYS A 19 -11.10 10.73 7.07
C LYS A 19 -12.36 11.19 6.35
N ALA A 20 -12.23 11.60 5.09
CA ALA A 20 -13.35 12.03 4.29
C ALA A 20 -14.36 10.88 4.05
N LEU A 21 -13.90 9.66 3.79
CA LEU A 21 -14.76 8.46 3.65
C LEU A 21 -15.51 8.16 4.95
N THR A 22 -14.83 8.27 6.09
CA THR A 22 -15.43 8.08 7.41
C THR A 22 -16.59 9.04 7.65
N GLU A 23 -16.39 10.34 7.39
CA GLU A 23 -17.44 11.35 7.55
C GLU A 23 -18.64 11.09 6.63
N GLU A 24 -18.39 10.73 5.36
CA GLU A 24 -19.46 10.43 4.41
C GLU A 24 -20.27 9.18 4.79
N HIS A 25 -19.59 8.14 5.27
CA HIS A 25 -20.26 6.94 5.77
C HIS A 25 -21.12 7.23 7.00
N ALA A 26 -20.64 8.07 7.92
CA ALA A 26 -21.40 8.52 9.07
C ALA A 26 -22.64 9.35 8.66
N ARG A 27 -22.50 10.25 7.68
CA ARG A 27 -23.63 11.00 7.09
C ARG A 27 -24.67 10.07 6.44
N CYS A 28 -24.23 8.91 5.93
CA CYS A 28 -25.12 7.87 5.40
C CYS A 28 -25.76 6.97 6.48
N GLY A 29 -25.56 7.27 7.77
CA GLY A 29 -26.23 6.57 8.88
C GLY A 29 -25.46 5.40 9.50
N LEU A 30 -24.20 5.17 9.11
CA LEU A 30 -23.33 4.25 9.86
C LEU A 30 -23.01 4.86 11.22
N LYS A 31 -23.22 4.08 12.28
CA LYS A 31 -22.90 4.48 13.65
C LYS A 31 -21.41 4.23 13.94
N ARG A 32 -20.89 4.92 14.96
CA ARG A 32 -19.49 4.79 15.38
C ARG A 32 -19.07 3.36 15.72
N ASP A 33 -19.94 2.60 16.37
CA ASP A 33 -19.74 1.20 16.73
C ASP A 33 -19.80 0.25 15.52
N GLU A 34 -20.32 0.70 14.39
CA GLU A 34 -20.45 -0.06 13.15
C GLU A 34 -19.34 0.23 12.13
N LEU A 35 -18.45 1.20 12.41
CA LEU A 35 -17.38 1.66 11.54
C LEU A 35 -16.03 1.62 12.28
N ALA A 36 -15.07 0.90 11.73
CA ALA A 36 -13.69 0.88 12.22
C ALA A 36 -12.72 1.41 11.16
N ILE A 37 -11.63 2.02 11.62
CA ILE A 37 -10.49 2.42 10.81
C ILE A 37 -9.27 1.68 11.32
N LEU A 38 -8.60 0.96 10.43
CA LEU A 38 -7.30 0.36 10.69
C LEU A 38 -6.24 1.23 10.04
N VAL A 39 -5.44 1.90 10.86
CA VAL A 39 -4.34 2.75 10.40
C VAL A 39 -3.01 2.15 10.82
N ASN A 40 -2.01 2.32 9.97
CA ASN A 40 -0.64 2.15 10.41
C ASN A 40 -0.21 3.42 11.14
N GLU A 41 0.23 3.32 12.40
CA GLU A 41 0.65 4.49 13.17
C GLU A 41 2.18 4.57 13.18
N VAL A 42 2.74 5.59 12.51
CA VAL A 42 4.16 5.93 12.59
C VAL A 42 4.28 7.31 13.23
N GLY A 43 4.37 7.37 14.56
CA GLY A 43 4.91 8.54 15.25
C GLY A 43 4.01 9.34 16.19
N GLY A 44 3.32 8.69 17.13
CA GLY A 44 2.78 9.40 18.32
C GLY A 44 1.43 10.08 18.15
N MET A 45 1.02 10.31 16.92
CA MET A 45 -0.28 10.90 16.61
C MET A 45 -0.93 10.11 15.48
N THR A 46 -2.12 9.58 15.72
CA THR A 46 -3.00 9.21 14.60
C THR A 46 -3.39 10.50 13.89
N GLU A 47 -2.95 10.70 12.64
CA GLU A 47 -3.44 11.81 11.80
C GLU A 47 -4.97 11.77 11.63
N ILE A 48 -5.57 10.61 11.90
CA ILE A 48 -7.01 10.39 11.87
C ILE A 48 -7.59 10.46 13.28
N ASP A 49 -7.91 11.68 13.74
CA ASP A 49 -8.83 11.89 14.85
C ASP A 49 -10.25 12.09 14.29
N THR A 50 -11.17 11.22 14.69
CA THR A 50 -12.56 11.24 14.21
C THR A 50 -13.53 10.69 15.26
N PRO A 51 -14.64 11.40 15.55
CA PRO A 51 -15.68 10.92 16.46
C PRO A 51 -16.58 9.85 15.82
N TYR A 52 -16.44 9.60 14.51
CA TYR A 52 -17.39 8.83 13.73
C TYR A 52 -17.03 7.34 13.59
N ALA A 53 -15.83 6.94 13.99
CA ALA A 53 -15.36 5.58 13.87
C ALA A 53 -14.54 5.14 15.08
N ARG A 54 -14.28 3.83 15.15
CA ARG A 54 -13.28 3.24 16.06
C ARG A 54 -11.95 3.19 15.33
N VAL A 55 -10.97 3.99 15.77
CA VAL A 55 -9.61 3.95 15.22
C VAL A 55 -8.81 2.88 15.95
N ILE A 56 -8.18 1.99 15.18
CA ILE A 56 -7.31 0.92 15.66
C ILE A 56 -5.97 1.10 14.96
N THR A 57 -4.91 1.16 15.76
CA THR A 57 -3.56 1.42 15.29
C THR A 57 -2.78 0.11 15.22
N LEU A 58 -2.04 -0.07 14.12
CA LEU A 58 -1.12 -1.19 13.96
C LEU A 58 0.30 -0.71 14.27
N PRO A 59 1.00 -1.37 15.21
CA PRO A 59 2.21 -0.81 15.85
C PRO A 59 3.46 -0.74 14.96
N ASN A 60 3.71 -1.70 14.05
CA ASN A 60 5.03 -1.87 13.42
C ASN A 60 5.03 -1.97 11.89
N GLY A 61 4.23 -1.14 11.21
CA GLY A 61 4.44 -0.77 9.81
C GLY A 61 5.01 -1.83 8.84
N CYS A 62 4.08 -2.44 8.10
CA CYS A 62 4.19 -3.02 6.76
C CYS A 62 4.16 -4.55 6.67
N PHE A 63 3.35 -5.08 5.72
CA PHE A 63 3.10 -6.50 5.42
C PHE A 63 4.37 -7.32 5.11
N THR A 64 5.21 -7.53 6.12
CA THR A 64 6.26 -8.54 6.08
C THR A 64 5.99 -9.55 7.20
N CYS A 65 4.87 -10.24 7.02
CA CYS A 65 4.58 -11.59 7.51
C CYS A 65 4.39 -11.78 9.02
N GLN A 66 4.64 -10.78 9.86
CA GLN A 66 4.30 -10.79 11.30
C GLN A 66 2.88 -10.24 11.56
N ASP A 67 2.44 -9.30 10.74
CA ASP A 67 1.19 -8.57 10.92
C ASP A 67 -0.05 -9.25 10.34
N GLU A 68 0.09 -10.26 9.47
CA GLU A 68 -1.06 -10.89 8.81
C GLU A 68 -1.96 -11.63 9.82
N GLN A 69 -1.36 -12.34 10.79
CA GLN A 69 -2.12 -13.02 11.84
C GLN A 69 -2.74 -12.02 12.81
N THR A 70 -2.00 -10.98 13.21
CA THR A 70 -2.50 -9.89 14.06
C THR A 70 -3.70 -9.21 13.42
N LEU A 71 -3.59 -8.84 12.15
CA LEU A 71 -4.65 -8.20 11.39
C LEU A 71 -5.85 -9.14 11.20
N THR A 72 -5.62 -10.43 10.92
CA THR A 72 -6.69 -11.44 10.84
C THR A 72 -7.46 -11.56 12.15
N ASN A 73 -6.75 -11.59 13.28
CA ASN A 73 -7.35 -11.64 14.62
C ASN A 73 -8.13 -10.34 14.91
N THR A 74 -7.56 -9.18 14.59
CA THR A 74 -8.23 -7.89 14.75
C THR A 74 -9.52 -7.83 13.94
N LEU A 75 -9.51 -8.28 12.68
CA LEU A 75 -10.71 -8.35 11.85
C LEU A 75 -11.76 -9.31 12.45
N ALA A 76 -11.35 -10.46 12.98
CA ALA A 76 -12.28 -11.39 13.63
C ALA A 76 -12.93 -10.80 14.89
N VAL A 77 -12.17 -10.06 15.70
CA VAL A 77 -12.69 -9.34 16.88
C VAL A 77 -13.68 -8.25 16.47
N LEU A 78 -13.37 -7.46 15.44
CA LEU A 78 -14.25 -6.42 14.92
C LEU A 78 -15.58 -6.97 14.40
N ASP A 79 -15.52 -8.09 13.67
CA ASP A 79 -16.69 -8.80 13.17
C ASP A 79 -17.59 -9.30 14.31
N ALA A 80 -16.99 -9.90 15.35
CA ALA A 80 -17.71 -10.35 16.54
C ALA A 80 -18.35 -9.21 17.33
N GLN A 81 -17.79 -8.00 17.24
CA GLN A 81 -18.32 -6.78 17.86
C GLN A 81 -19.40 -6.08 17.00
N GLY A 82 -19.79 -6.66 15.86
CA GLY A 82 -20.86 -6.13 15.02
C GLY A 82 -20.44 -5.02 14.06
N VAL A 83 -19.13 -4.82 13.82
CA VAL A 83 -18.65 -3.83 12.85
C VAL A 83 -19.11 -4.19 11.44
N LYS A 84 -19.69 -3.21 10.74
CA LYS A 84 -20.23 -3.37 9.38
C LYS A 84 -19.20 -3.03 8.32
N LEU A 85 -18.37 -2.00 8.55
CA LEU A 85 -17.38 -1.51 7.61
C LEU A 85 -16.04 -1.28 8.32
N VAL A 86 -14.97 -1.78 7.70
CA VAL A 86 -13.59 -1.49 8.10
C VAL A 86 -12.92 -0.75 6.96
N LEU A 87 -12.46 0.47 7.25
CA LEU A 87 -11.62 1.25 6.35
C LEU A 87 -10.16 1.00 6.73
N MET A 88 -9.32 0.67 5.76
CA MET A 88 -7.94 0.26 6.01
C MET A 88 -6.99 1.18 5.27
N GLU A 89 -6.01 1.74 5.97
CA GLU A 89 -4.85 2.34 5.34
C GLU A 89 -3.89 1.23 4.90
N GLY A 90 -3.74 1.05 3.58
CA GLY A 90 -2.70 0.20 3.02
C GLY A 90 -1.33 0.85 3.18
N PHE A 91 -0.32 0.02 3.43
CA PHE A 91 1.03 0.50 3.71
C PHE A 91 1.71 1.11 2.48
N GLY A 92 2.49 2.17 2.70
CA GLY A 92 3.07 2.94 1.61
C GLY A 92 4.18 2.23 0.81
N VAL A 93 4.76 1.16 1.36
CA VAL A 93 5.82 0.35 0.71
C VAL A 93 5.42 -1.10 0.40
N VAL A 94 4.15 -1.47 0.55
CA VAL A 94 3.64 -2.79 0.17
C VAL A 94 2.97 -2.74 -1.18
N SER A 95 3.25 -3.73 -2.02
CA SER A 95 2.64 -3.86 -3.35
C SER A 95 1.12 -4.01 -3.26
N GLY A 96 0.45 -3.56 -4.32
CA GLY A 96 -0.98 -3.73 -4.48
C GLY A 96 -1.40 -5.21 -4.42
N GLU A 97 -0.63 -6.09 -5.04
CA GLU A 97 -0.92 -7.52 -5.12
C GLU A 97 -0.80 -8.24 -3.79
N GLU A 98 0.14 -7.87 -2.93
CA GLU A 98 0.20 -8.39 -1.57
C GLU A 98 -1.04 -7.96 -0.77
N THR A 99 -1.45 -6.69 -0.88
CA THR A 99 -2.69 -6.19 -0.27
C THR A 99 -3.91 -6.94 -0.79
N ARG A 100 -4.02 -7.11 -2.10
CA ARG A 100 -5.12 -7.84 -2.74
C ARG A 100 -5.15 -9.31 -2.33
N THR A 101 -3.99 -9.95 -2.26
CA THR A 101 -3.85 -11.35 -1.84
C THR A 101 -4.33 -11.53 -0.41
N PHE A 102 -3.89 -10.67 0.50
CA PHE A 102 -4.36 -10.67 1.88
C PHE A 102 -5.89 -10.52 1.96
N LEU A 103 -6.46 -9.51 1.29
CA LEU A 103 -7.90 -9.26 1.29
C LEU A 103 -8.69 -10.43 0.68
N ALA A 104 -8.16 -11.05 -0.37
CA ALA A 104 -8.75 -12.22 -1.01
C ALA A 104 -8.72 -13.48 -0.13
N HIS A 105 -7.77 -13.60 0.80
CA HIS A 105 -7.78 -14.66 1.81
C HIS A 105 -8.69 -14.35 3.01
N SER A 106 -9.09 -13.09 3.18
CA SER A 106 -10.11 -12.73 4.16
C SER A 106 -11.47 -13.33 3.76
N LYS A 107 -12.32 -13.65 4.75
CA LYS A 107 -13.70 -14.13 4.48
C LYS A 107 -14.67 -13.00 4.10
N TYR A 108 -14.21 -11.76 3.99
CA TYR A 108 -15.04 -10.57 3.86
C TYR A 108 -15.05 -10.01 2.44
N PRO A 109 -16.19 -9.48 1.95
CA PRO A 109 -16.19 -8.72 0.71
C PRO A 109 -15.32 -7.47 0.85
N PHE A 110 -14.53 -7.17 -0.17
CA PHE A 110 -13.56 -6.07 -0.12
C PHE A 110 -13.57 -5.18 -1.36
N HIS A 111 -13.14 -3.94 -1.14
CA HIS A 111 -12.86 -2.92 -2.15
C HIS A 111 -11.44 -2.39 -1.97
N ILE A 112 -10.78 -2.04 -3.07
CA ILE A 112 -9.46 -1.41 -3.11
C ILE A 112 -9.57 -0.10 -3.88
N VAL A 113 -9.13 0.98 -3.23
CA VAL A 113 -9.02 2.32 -3.81
C VAL A 113 -7.55 2.66 -3.98
N GLY A 114 -7.11 2.93 -5.21
CA GLY A 114 -5.74 3.36 -5.50
C GLY A 114 -5.60 4.87 -5.31
N ILE A 115 -4.54 5.33 -4.65
CA ILE A 115 -4.29 6.74 -4.36
C ILE A 115 -3.00 7.17 -5.07
N VAL A 116 -3.07 8.24 -5.85
CA VAL A 116 -1.93 8.79 -6.61
C VAL A 116 -1.71 10.24 -6.24
N ASP A 117 -0.50 10.57 -5.77
CA ASP A 117 -0.09 11.95 -5.46
C ASP A 117 0.31 12.68 -6.74
N ALA A 118 -0.48 13.66 -7.18
CA ALA A 118 -0.15 14.46 -8.36
C ALA A 118 0.99 15.46 -8.12
N GLN A 119 1.09 16.03 -6.92
CA GLN A 119 2.07 17.06 -6.58
C GLN A 119 3.50 16.49 -6.56
N ASN A 120 3.67 15.31 -5.96
CA ASN A 120 4.96 14.64 -5.81
C ASN A 120 5.17 13.50 -6.81
N PHE A 121 4.37 13.46 -7.89
CA PHE A 121 4.33 12.34 -8.83
C PHE A 121 5.71 11.95 -9.36
N ARG A 122 6.53 12.91 -9.79
CA ARG A 122 7.83 12.64 -10.40
C ARG A 122 8.86 12.06 -9.41
N ASP A 123 8.95 12.61 -8.20
CA ASP A 123 9.82 12.04 -7.16
C ASP A 123 9.34 10.65 -6.76
N ASN A 124 8.01 10.47 -6.69
CA ASN A 124 7.42 9.19 -6.40
C ASN A 124 7.66 8.17 -7.52
N MET A 125 7.70 8.57 -8.78
CA MET A 125 8.04 7.67 -9.89
C MET A 125 9.48 7.15 -9.76
N VAL A 126 10.42 7.97 -9.29
CA VAL A 126 11.80 7.55 -9.07
C VAL A 126 11.90 6.56 -7.91
N LEU A 127 11.21 6.80 -6.78
CA LEU A 127 11.30 5.93 -5.60
C LEU A 127 10.38 4.71 -5.65
N TYR A 128 9.21 4.86 -6.27
CA TYR A 128 8.08 3.93 -6.14
C TYR A 128 7.41 3.60 -7.48
N GLY A 129 7.95 3.94 -8.65
CA GLY A 129 7.21 3.85 -9.93
C GLY A 129 6.47 2.52 -10.15
N GLU A 130 7.17 1.39 -10.01
CA GLU A 130 6.58 0.05 -10.13
C GLU A 130 5.59 -0.25 -8.98
N LEU A 131 5.89 0.22 -7.77
CA LEU A 131 5.02 0.07 -6.61
C LEU A 131 3.71 0.85 -6.77
N MET A 132 3.78 2.09 -7.23
CA MET A 132 2.60 2.88 -7.59
C MET A 132 1.80 2.18 -8.69
N GLY A 133 2.48 1.62 -9.70
CA GLY A 133 1.85 0.87 -10.77
C GLY A 133 1.05 -0.31 -10.22
N SER A 134 1.64 -1.04 -9.27
CA SER A 134 0.99 -2.13 -8.54
C SER A 134 -0.28 -1.66 -7.79
N HIS A 135 -0.25 -0.49 -7.13
CA HIS A 135 -1.39 0.08 -6.41
C HIS A 135 -2.55 0.43 -7.34
N VAL A 136 -2.25 1.07 -8.47
CA VAL A 136 -3.25 1.42 -9.49
C VAL A 136 -3.85 0.16 -10.11
N ARG A 137 -3.02 -0.88 -10.34
CA ARG A 137 -3.44 -2.14 -10.96
C ARG A 137 -4.50 -2.91 -10.17
N VAL A 138 -4.35 -2.95 -8.85
CA VAL A 138 -5.26 -3.71 -7.98
C VAL A 138 -6.51 -2.94 -7.57
N ALA A 139 -6.58 -1.63 -7.86
CA ALA A 139 -7.76 -0.83 -7.58
C ALA A 139 -8.98 -1.45 -8.29
N ASN A 140 -10.09 -1.55 -7.57
CA ASN A 140 -11.34 -2.12 -8.11
C ASN A 140 -12.57 -1.25 -7.82
N ALA A 141 -12.48 -0.31 -6.89
CA ALA A 141 -13.55 0.63 -6.57
C ALA A 141 -13.31 2.02 -7.15
N GLY A 142 -12.05 2.44 -7.24
CA GLY A 142 -11.69 3.75 -7.77
C GLY A 142 -10.19 4.03 -7.69
N ILE A 143 -9.73 4.96 -8.52
CA ILE A 143 -8.41 5.57 -8.41
C ILE A 143 -8.63 7.04 -8.04
N VAL A 144 -8.03 7.52 -6.96
CA VAL A 144 -8.14 8.91 -6.50
C VAL A 144 -6.80 9.59 -6.70
N VAL A 145 -6.79 10.64 -7.51
CA VAL A 145 -5.65 11.52 -7.69
C VAL A 145 -5.77 12.69 -6.72
N THR A 146 -4.80 12.81 -5.82
CA THR A 146 -4.81 13.79 -4.71
C THR A 146 -3.82 14.93 -4.97
N LYS A 147 -3.94 16.00 -4.16
CA LYS A 147 -3.06 17.18 -4.17
C LYS A 147 -2.96 17.83 -5.55
N LEU A 148 -4.10 17.86 -6.25
CA LEU A 148 -4.19 18.47 -7.56
C LEU A 148 -4.39 19.98 -7.40
N SER A 149 -3.51 20.78 -8.00
CA SER A 149 -3.53 22.25 -7.94
C SER A 149 -4.09 22.92 -9.21
N GLY A 150 -4.74 22.16 -10.09
CA GLY A 150 -5.28 22.66 -11.35
C GLY A 150 -5.73 21.55 -12.31
N GLU A 151 -5.29 21.64 -13.57
CA GLU A 151 -5.55 20.58 -14.55
C GLU A 151 -4.79 19.30 -14.20
N PHE A 152 -5.38 18.16 -14.58
CA PHE A 152 -4.79 16.85 -14.40
C PHE A 152 -3.48 16.74 -15.23
N PRO A 153 -2.32 16.51 -14.60
CA PRO A 153 -1.04 16.46 -15.30
C PRO A 153 -0.99 15.29 -16.30
N GLU A 154 -0.47 15.53 -17.50
CA GLU A 154 -0.42 14.54 -18.58
C GLU A 154 0.43 13.29 -18.22
N ASP A 155 1.48 13.48 -17.42
CA ASP A 155 2.31 12.37 -16.92
C ASP A 155 1.55 11.48 -15.93
N VAL A 156 0.75 12.07 -15.04
CA VAL A 156 -0.16 11.32 -14.16
C VAL A 156 -1.28 10.64 -14.96
N GLU A 157 -1.84 11.32 -15.97
CA GLU A 157 -2.89 10.79 -16.85
C GLU A 157 -2.40 9.52 -17.55
N SER A 158 -1.24 9.61 -18.22
CA SER A 158 -0.63 8.49 -18.92
C SER A 158 -0.31 7.34 -17.98
N PHE A 159 0.21 7.63 -16.80
CA PHE A 159 0.55 6.62 -15.80
C PHE A 159 -0.69 5.87 -15.30
N VAL A 160 -1.73 6.60 -14.88
CA VAL A 160 -2.97 6.00 -14.43
C VAL A 160 -3.56 5.14 -15.54
N ALA A 161 -3.59 5.62 -16.77
CA ALA A 161 -4.12 4.85 -17.89
C ALA A 161 -3.31 3.58 -18.18
N GLN A 162 -1.98 3.61 -18.04
CA GLN A 162 -1.12 2.46 -18.25
C GLN A 162 -1.39 1.31 -17.27
N TYR A 163 -1.73 1.61 -16.01
CA TYR A 163 -1.86 0.60 -14.96
C TYR A 163 -3.31 0.33 -14.53
N ALA A 164 -4.24 1.25 -14.81
CA ALA A 164 -5.63 1.13 -14.36
C ALA A 164 -6.33 -0.05 -15.03
N ASN A 165 -7.13 -0.75 -14.23
CA ASN A 165 -8.17 -1.60 -14.80
C ASN A 165 -9.21 -0.70 -15.49
N ALA A 166 -9.51 -0.99 -16.76
CA ALA A 166 -10.37 -0.15 -17.61
C ALA A 166 -11.79 0.09 -17.09
N ARG A 167 -12.24 -0.70 -16.10
CA ARG A 167 -13.57 -0.59 -15.48
C ARG A 167 -13.59 0.34 -14.27
N VAL A 168 -12.43 0.82 -13.83
CA VAL A 168 -12.28 1.56 -12.58
C VAL A 168 -12.33 3.06 -12.87
N PRO A 169 -13.26 3.79 -12.23
CA PRO A 169 -13.33 5.23 -12.39
C PRO A 169 -12.14 5.92 -11.72
N VAL A 170 -11.66 6.98 -12.37
CA VAL A 170 -10.67 7.92 -11.84
C VAL A 170 -11.40 9.12 -11.26
N PHE A 171 -11.02 9.47 -10.04
CA PHE A 171 -11.51 10.57 -9.25
C PHE A 171 -10.37 11.55 -8.98
N THR A 172 -10.70 12.83 -8.86
CA THR A 172 -9.75 13.88 -8.50
C THR A 172 -10.16 14.50 -7.17
N LEU A 173 -9.19 14.77 -6.32
CA LEU A 173 -9.35 15.54 -5.09
C LEU A 173 -8.42 16.75 -5.18
N LEU A 174 -9.01 17.95 -5.27
CA LEU A 174 -8.23 19.18 -5.29
C LEU A 174 -7.58 19.41 -3.92
N GLU A 175 -6.45 20.13 -3.89
CA GLU A 175 -5.63 20.33 -2.69
C GLU A 175 -6.39 20.95 -1.49
N HIS A 176 -7.53 21.60 -1.74
CA HIS A 176 -8.38 22.22 -0.71
C HIS A 176 -9.72 21.51 -0.50
N GLU A 177 -9.97 20.38 -1.19
CA GLU A 177 -11.21 19.62 -1.06
C GLU A 177 -11.05 18.48 -0.05
N ILE A 178 -11.96 18.43 0.92
CA ILE A 178 -12.07 17.36 1.93
C ILE A 178 -13.36 16.57 1.67
N TYR A 179 -13.80 16.47 0.42
CA TYR A 179 -15.01 15.73 0.04
C TYR A 179 -14.64 14.52 -0.80
N VAL A 180 -15.15 13.36 -0.42
CA VAL A 180 -15.07 12.17 -1.26
C VAL A 180 -16.14 12.29 -2.34
N PRO A 181 -15.81 12.16 -3.63
CA PRO A 181 -16.82 12.18 -4.68
C PRO A 181 -17.94 11.17 -4.38
N GLY A 182 -19.20 11.60 -4.36
CA GLY A 182 -20.35 10.73 -4.02
C GLY A 182 -20.44 9.46 -4.87
N LYS A 183 -19.86 9.47 -6.07
CA LYS A 183 -19.71 8.31 -6.95
C LYS A 183 -18.72 7.26 -6.43
N LEU A 184 -17.63 7.66 -5.77
CA LEU A 184 -16.74 6.72 -5.10
C LEU A 184 -17.49 6.03 -3.96
N LEU A 185 -18.28 6.79 -3.18
CA LEU A 185 -19.14 6.22 -2.15
C LEU A 185 -20.19 5.24 -2.74
N ALA A 186 -20.77 5.57 -3.89
CA ALA A 186 -21.68 4.67 -4.59
C ALA A 186 -20.98 3.40 -5.10
N ALA A 187 -19.75 3.51 -5.62
CA ALA A 187 -18.94 2.37 -6.04
C ALA A 187 -18.64 1.44 -4.85
N LEU A 188 -18.29 2.00 -3.69
CA LEU A 188 -18.03 1.27 -2.45
C LEU A 188 -19.27 0.59 -1.86
N LYS A 189 -20.49 1.03 -2.22
CA LYS A 189 -21.77 0.42 -1.82
C LYS A 189 -22.17 -0.80 -2.65
N ARG A 190 -21.59 -1.01 -3.84
CA ARG A 190 -21.84 -2.20 -4.66
C ARG A 190 -21.28 -3.47 -4.00
N ASP A 191 -21.80 -4.63 -4.41
CA ASP A 191 -21.28 -5.93 -3.98
C ASP A 191 -19.77 -5.99 -4.26
N GLY A 192 -18.99 -6.10 -3.18
CA GLY A 192 -17.53 -6.14 -3.27
C GLY A 192 -17.04 -7.44 -3.90
N HIS A 193 -15.75 -7.50 -4.20
CA HIS A 193 -15.16 -8.76 -4.66
C HIS A 193 -15.35 -9.85 -3.60
N HIS A 194 -16.02 -10.94 -3.96
CA HIS A 194 -16.21 -12.09 -3.09
C HIS A 194 -15.01 -13.05 -3.19
N PRO A 195 -14.46 -13.53 -2.06
CA PRO A 195 -13.30 -14.44 -2.01
C PRO A 195 -13.40 -15.80 -2.74
N GLN A 196 -14.52 -16.18 -3.38
CA GLN A 196 -14.65 -17.52 -3.97
C GLN A 196 -15.53 -17.53 -5.22
N HIS A 197 -14.93 -17.38 -6.41
CA HIS A 197 -15.44 -17.96 -7.67
C HIS A 197 -14.30 -18.23 -8.66
N HIS A 198 -13.42 -19.19 -8.34
CA HIS A 198 -12.61 -19.85 -9.36
C HIS A 198 -12.87 -21.37 -9.34
N ARG A 199 -13.46 -21.82 -10.46
CA ARG A 199 -13.62 -23.20 -10.96
C ARG A 199 -14.69 -24.07 -10.30
N GLY A 200 -15.88 -24.05 -10.93
CA GLY A 200 -16.88 -25.11 -10.84
C GLY A 200 -17.80 -25.01 -12.05
N SER A 201 -17.49 -25.77 -13.09
CA SER A 201 -18.41 -26.07 -14.19
C SER A 201 -19.68 -26.71 -13.63
N CYS A 202 -20.77 -25.94 -13.54
CA CYS A 202 -22.11 -26.48 -13.30
C CYS A 202 -23.03 -25.86 -14.35
N GLY A 203 -23.45 -26.68 -15.30
CA GLY A 203 -24.35 -26.31 -16.37
C GLY A 203 -25.80 -26.15 -15.90
N HIS A 204 -26.55 -25.49 -16.79
CA HIS A 204 -28.01 -25.47 -16.95
C HIS A 204 -28.85 -24.64 -15.98
N GLY A 205 -29.75 -23.86 -16.59
CA GLY A 205 -31.02 -23.45 -15.96
C GLY A 205 -31.47 -22.04 -16.32
N HIS A 206 -32.11 -21.87 -17.48
CA HIS A 206 -32.94 -20.69 -17.75
C HIS A 206 -34.05 -20.58 -16.71
N GLY A 207 -34.23 -19.40 -16.12
CA GLY A 207 -35.34 -19.08 -15.22
C GLY A 207 -35.70 -17.60 -15.33
N HIS A 208 -36.93 -17.34 -15.75
CA HIS A 208 -37.46 -16.04 -16.12
C HIS A 208 -37.58 -15.04 -14.96
N GLY A 209 -37.33 -13.78 -15.29
CA GLY A 209 -38.18 -12.62 -15.00
C GLY A 209 -38.72 -12.44 -13.59
N HIS A 210 -38.16 -11.45 -12.88
CA HIS A 210 -38.97 -10.46 -12.16
C HIS A 210 -38.36 -9.08 -12.35
N GLY A 211 -39.12 -8.21 -13.03
CA GLY A 211 -38.85 -6.78 -13.08
C GLY A 211 -39.07 -6.19 -11.69
N HIS A 212 -37.98 -5.84 -11.03
CA HIS A 212 -38.00 -4.92 -9.92
C HIS A 212 -37.71 -3.53 -10.47
N HIS A 213 -38.79 -2.76 -10.69
CA HIS A 213 -38.69 -1.31 -10.79
C HIS A 213 -38.27 -0.78 -9.42
N VAL A 214 -36.96 -0.59 -9.23
CA VAL A 214 -36.45 0.19 -8.11
C VAL A 214 -36.59 1.66 -8.51
N HIS A 215 -37.57 2.33 -7.92
CA HIS A 215 -37.60 3.79 -7.89
C HIS A 215 -36.54 4.25 -6.88
N ASP A 216 -35.30 4.41 -7.32
CA ASP A 216 -34.27 5.07 -6.52
C ASP A 216 -34.44 6.59 -6.66
N GLY A 217 -34.90 7.20 -5.56
CA GLY A 217 -34.95 8.65 -5.39
C GLY A 217 -33.55 9.25 -5.49
N HIS A 218 -33.32 9.96 -6.59
CA HIS A 218 -32.10 10.70 -6.89
C HIS A 218 -31.93 11.92 -5.98
N HIS A 219 -31.24 11.80 -4.83
CA HIS A 219 -30.75 12.97 -4.12
C HIS A 219 -29.47 12.68 -3.32
N HIS A 220 -28.30 12.55 -3.97
CA HIS A 220 -27.00 12.75 -3.31
C HIS A 220 -25.94 13.31 -4.28
N GLY A 221 -25.64 14.61 -4.12
CA GLY A 221 -24.32 15.21 -4.32
C GLY A 221 -23.61 15.01 -5.65
N ASP A 222 -24.18 15.51 -6.75
CA ASP A 222 -23.47 15.74 -8.00
C ASP A 222 -22.46 16.89 -7.86
N VAL A 223 -21.27 16.60 -7.33
CA VAL A 223 -20.12 17.47 -7.55
C VAL A 223 -19.42 16.93 -8.80
N HIS A 224 -19.87 17.46 -9.95
CA HIS A 224 -19.52 17.14 -11.33
C HIS A 224 -20.18 15.86 -11.87
N GLY A 225 -21.24 16.05 -12.67
CA GLY A 225 -21.92 15.02 -13.45
C GLY A 225 -21.07 14.40 -14.56
N TRP A 226 -19.78 14.15 -14.31
CA TRP A 226 -18.78 13.56 -15.21
C TRP A 226 -18.02 12.44 -14.46
N ALA A 227 -17.58 11.42 -15.20
CA ALA A 227 -16.77 10.31 -14.73
C ALA A 227 -15.59 10.15 -15.68
N THR A 228 -14.40 9.95 -15.12
CA THR A 228 -13.19 9.72 -15.90
C THR A 228 -12.87 8.23 -15.88
N TYR A 229 -12.58 7.66 -17.04
CA TYR A 229 -12.09 6.28 -17.18
C TYR A 229 -10.76 6.31 -17.89
N ALA A 230 -9.80 5.53 -17.39
CA ALA A 230 -8.46 5.43 -17.95
C ALA A 230 -8.15 3.95 -18.20
N MET A 231 -7.52 3.65 -19.34
CA MET A 231 -7.26 2.28 -19.75
C MET A 231 -6.05 2.16 -20.67
N ALA A 232 -5.31 1.07 -20.52
CA ALA A 232 -4.25 0.68 -21.43
C ALA A 232 -4.88 0.09 -22.70
N LEU A 233 -4.36 0.50 -23.86
CA LEU A 233 -4.78 -0.06 -25.14
C LEU A 233 -3.80 -1.16 -25.56
N LYS A 234 -4.29 -2.16 -26.29
CA LYS A 234 -3.45 -3.19 -26.88
C LYS A 234 -2.42 -2.55 -27.83
N PRO A 235 -1.21 -3.13 -27.94
CA PRO A 235 -0.17 -2.59 -28.83
C PRO A 235 -0.59 -2.49 -30.30
N ASP A 236 -1.50 -3.35 -30.75
CA ASP A 236 -2.04 -3.41 -32.11
C ASP A 236 -3.29 -2.54 -32.33
N ALA A 237 -3.82 -1.90 -31.28
CA ALA A 237 -4.91 -0.96 -31.42
C ALA A 237 -4.49 0.21 -32.31
N THR A 238 -5.41 0.62 -33.18
CA THR A 238 -5.19 1.72 -34.13
C THR A 238 -6.06 2.92 -33.82
N LEU A 239 -5.66 4.09 -34.34
CA LEU A 239 -6.50 5.28 -34.29
C LEU A 239 -7.85 5.03 -35.00
N TYR A 240 -7.86 4.24 -36.08
CA TYR A 240 -9.07 3.89 -36.79
C TYR A 240 -10.04 3.08 -35.91
N ASP A 241 -9.54 2.14 -35.11
CA ASP A 241 -10.36 1.37 -34.18
C ASP A 241 -11.03 2.29 -33.15
N LEU A 242 -10.26 3.21 -32.57
CA LEU A 242 -10.78 4.21 -31.64
C LEU A 242 -11.81 5.12 -32.31
N MET A 243 -11.55 5.60 -33.53
CA MET A 243 -12.50 6.42 -34.29
C MET A 243 -13.80 5.66 -34.59
N SER A 244 -13.72 4.38 -34.93
CA SER A 244 -14.88 3.54 -35.19
C SER A 244 -15.72 3.30 -33.93
N ILE A 245 -15.09 3.15 -32.76
CA ILE A 245 -15.80 2.92 -31.50
C ILE A 245 -16.34 4.24 -30.97
N LEU A 246 -15.47 5.23 -30.75
CA LEU A 246 -15.85 6.52 -30.20
C LEU A 246 -16.80 7.27 -31.13
N GLY A 247 -16.66 7.16 -32.46
CA GLY A 247 -17.59 7.76 -33.43
C GLY A 247 -19.05 7.30 -33.25
N ARG A 248 -19.29 6.08 -32.74
CA ARG A 248 -20.63 5.60 -32.38
C ARG A 248 -21.16 6.24 -31.09
N HIS A 249 -20.27 6.69 -30.21
CA HIS A 249 -20.58 7.23 -28.87
C HIS A 249 -20.44 8.76 -28.75
N VAL A 250 -19.83 9.43 -29.74
CA VAL A 250 -19.66 10.90 -29.79
C VAL A 250 -21.01 11.64 -29.71
N VAL A 251 -22.13 10.96 -29.91
CA VAL A 251 -23.48 11.54 -29.88
C VAL A 251 -24.16 11.43 -28.50
N SER A 252 -23.64 10.63 -27.55
CA SER A 252 -24.24 10.49 -26.22
C SER A 252 -23.18 10.59 -25.11
N GLY A 253 -23.12 11.75 -24.44
CA GLY A 253 -22.49 11.88 -23.12
C GLY A 253 -20.95 11.90 -23.05
N LEU A 254 -20.20 11.69 -24.12
CA LEU A 254 -18.74 11.87 -24.14
C LEU A 254 -18.38 13.38 -24.07
N ALA A 255 -17.66 13.85 -23.05
CA ALA A 255 -17.14 15.22 -22.95
C ALA A 255 -15.80 15.39 -23.66
N ARG A 256 -14.96 14.36 -23.60
CA ARG A 256 -13.62 14.39 -24.16
C ARG A 256 -13.07 12.97 -24.21
N ALA A 257 -12.26 12.68 -25.21
CA ALA A 257 -11.38 11.53 -25.20
C ALA A 257 -9.95 11.96 -25.55
N LYS A 258 -8.97 11.41 -24.87
CA LYS A 258 -7.54 11.63 -25.13
C LYS A 258 -6.77 10.34 -25.03
N GLY A 259 -5.59 10.29 -25.61
CA GLY A 259 -4.70 9.16 -25.39
C GLY A 259 -3.55 9.10 -26.37
N VAL A 260 -2.87 7.95 -26.37
CA VAL A 260 -1.85 7.59 -27.35
C VAL A 260 -2.21 6.26 -27.98
N VAL A 261 -2.10 6.14 -29.29
CA VAL A 261 -2.34 4.91 -30.03
C VAL A 261 -1.45 4.89 -31.27
N SER A 262 -0.84 3.75 -31.58
CA SER A 262 0.06 3.60 -32.74
C SER A 262 1.10 4.74 -32.87
N GLY A 263 1.75 5.12 -31.76
CA GLY A 263 2.76 6.19 -31.74
C GLY A 263 2.20 7.62 -31.92
N THR A 264 0.90 7.80 -31.78
CA THR A 264 0.20 9.04 -32.07
C THR A 264 -0.65 9.47 -30.88
N SER A 265 -0.43 10.68 -30.35
CA SER A 265 -1.29 11.30 -29.35
C SER A 265 -2.53 11.90 -30.01
N PHE A 266 -3.69 11.73 -29.38
CA PHE A 266 -4.95 12.28 -29.86
C PHE A 266 -5.72 12.99 -28.74
N ASN A 267 -6.56 13.94 -29.13
CA ASN A 267 -7.54 14.59 -28.28
C ASN A 267 -8.78 14.95 -29.13
N VAL A 268 -9.96 14.59 -28.65
CA VAL A 268 -11.24 14.83 -29.33
C VAL A 268 -12.31 15.30 -28.33
N ALA A 269 -13.13 16.25 -28.76
CA ALA A 269 -14.26 16.81 -28.02
C ALA A 269 -15.60 16.48 -28.74
N PRO A 270 -16.73 16.40 -28.03
CA PRO A 270 -18.03 16.04 -28.59
C PRO A 270 -18.46 16.99 -29.70
N GLY A 271 -19.19 16.43 -30.67
CA GLY A 271 -19.76 17.19 -31.79
C GLY A 271 -18.74 17.65 -32.83
N THR A 272 -17.46 17.30 -32.68
CA THR A 272 -16.41 17.59 -33.65
C THR A 272 -15.94 16.30 -34.32
N SER A 273 -15.68 16.38 -35.63
CA SER A 273 -14.86 15.37 -36.33
C SER A 273 -13.37 15.74 -36.25
N ASP A 274 -13.03 16.79 -35.49
CA ASP A 274 -11.69 17.36 -35.39
C ASP A 274 -10.88 16.64 -34.31
N TRP A 275 -10.25 15.55 -34.72
CA TRP A 275 -9.24 14.87 -33.93
C TRP A 275 -7.96 15.70 -33.96
N ASN A 276 -7.54 16.22 -32.81
CA ASN A 276 -6.23 16.85 -32.69
C ASN A 276 -5.18 15.74 -32.52
N ILE A 277 -4.39 15.52 -33.57
CA ILE A 277 -3.46 14.41 -33.71
C ILE A 277 -2.04 14.96 -33.74
N LYS A 278 -1.16 14.42 -32.90
CA LYS A 278 0.28 14.75 -32.88
C LYS A 278 1.10 13.49 -32.70
N THR A 279 2.37 13.53 -33.08
CA THR A 279 3.32 12.45 -32.78
C THR A 279 3.49 12.33 -31.27
N ALA A 280 3.32 11.12 -30.74
CA ALA A 280 3.57 10.86 -29.32
C ALA A 280 5.08 10.76 -29.05
N PRO A 281 5.53 11.02 -27.82
CA PRO A 281 6.91 10.72 -27.42
C PRO A 281 7.27 9.26 -27.69
N SER A 282 8.54 9.03 -28.05
CA SER A 282 9.04 7.67 -28.26
C SER A 282 8.94 6.85 -26.97
N GLY A 283 8.40 5.62 -27.06
CA GLY A 283 8.25 4.73 -25.92
C GLY A 283 6.95 4.92 -25.12
N THR A 284 6.08 5.87 -25.49
CA THR A 284 4.76 5.98 -24.85
C THR A 284 3.90 4.77 -25.20
N ILE A 285 3.43 4.08 -24.17
CA ILE A 285 2.54 2.92 -24.30
C ILE A 285 1.15 3.40 -24.74
N PRO A 286 0.43 2.65 -25.60
CA PRO A 286 -0.93 3.02 -25.99
C PRO A 286 -1.90 3.10 -24.82
N PHE A 287 -2.69 4.16 -24.75
CA PHE A 287 -3.68 4.37 -23.69
C PHE A 287 -4.86 5.22 -24.17
N LEU A 288 -5.98 5.14 -23.45
CA LEU A 288 -7.20 5.91 -23.67
C LEU A 288 -7.73 6.47 -22.35
N ILE A 289 -8.12 7.73 -22.35
CA ILE A 289 -8.83 8.41 -21.27
C ILE A 289 -10.13 8.95 -21.80
N LEU A 290 -11.22 8.63 -21.11
CA LEU A 290 -12.57 9.06 -21.45
C LEU A 290 -13.13 9.91 -20.31
N TYR A 291 -13.63 11.10 -20.66
CA TYR A 291 -14.38 11.97 -19.76
C TYR A 291 -15.84 11.91 -20.19
N ILE A 292 -16.69 11.33 -19.36
CA ILE A 292 -18.03 10.90 -19.76
C ILE A 292 -19.07 11.42 -18.77
N LYS A 293 -20.20 11.90 -19.25
CA LYS A 293 -21.30 12.39 -18.43
C LYS A 293 -21.85 11.25 -17.58
N ALA A 294 -22.16 11.54 -16.33
CA ALA A 294 -22.81 10.60 -15.41
C ALA A 294 -24.08 10.02 -16.04
N GLY A 295 -24.26 8.71 -15.92
CA GLY A 295 -25.41 7.99 -16.48
C GLY A 295 -25.32 7.68 -17.98
N THR A 296 -24.23 8.03 -18.65
CA THR A 296 -23.98 7.58 -20.03
C THR A 296 -23.60 6.10 -20.03
N GLU A 297 -24.31 5.29 -20.81
CA GLU A 297 -23.91 3.91 -21.05
C GLU A 297 -22.68 3.88 -21.98
N LEU A 298 -21.62 3.25 -21.49
CA LEU A 298 -20.44 2.90 -22.28
C LEU A 298 -20.68 1.55 -22.94
N ASP A 299 -20.35 1.42 -24.23
CA ASP A 299 -20.19 0.10 -24.85
C ASP A 299 -18.89 -0.52 -24.36
N VAL A 300 -18.96 -1.03 -23.13
CA VAL A 300 -17.84 -1.69 -22.45
C VAL A 300 -17.34 -2.88 -23.26
N ALA A 301 -18.20 -3.55 -24.04
CA ALA A 301 -17.80 -4.69 -24.86
C ALA A 301 -16.91 -4.26 -26.03
N SER A 302 -17.30 -3.21 -26.77
CA SER A 302 -16.46 -2.65 -27.83
C SER A 302 -15.14 -2.12 -27.26
N ILE A 303 -15.18 -1.37 -26.17
CA ILE A 303 -13.96 -0.80 -25.56
C ILE A 303 -13.03 -1.91 -25.04
N ALA A 304 -13.57 -2.93 -24.37
CA ALA A 304 -12.80 -4.06 -23.87
C ALA A 304 -12.07 -4.82 -24.99
N SER A 305 -12.55 -4.76 -26.24
CA SER A 305 -11.84 -5.37 -27.38
C SER A 305 -10.51 -4.71 -27.70
N LEU A 306 -10.33 -3.43 -27.36
CA LEU A 306 -9.11 -2.65 -27.58
C LEU A 306 -8.23 -2.51 -26.33
N VAL A 307 -8.75 -2.87 -25.16
CA VAL A 307 -8.06 -2.72 -23.89
C VAL A 307 -7.14 -3.90 -23.64
N GLU A 308 -5.96 -3.60 -23.13
CA GLU A 308 -5.07 -4.59 -22.52
C GLU A 308 -5.42 -4.71 -21.03
N GLU A 309 -5.79 -5.92 -20.58
CA GLU A 309 -6.05 -6.14 -19.17
C GLU A 309 -4.71 -6.11 -18.40
N PRO A 310 -4.64 -5.43 -17.25
CA PRO A 310 -3.39 -5.35 -16.51
C PRO A 310 -2.95 -6.74 -16.03
N VAL A 311 -1.73 -7.13 -16.38
CA VAL A 311 -1.15 -8.41 -15.93
C VAL A 311 -0.80 -8.32 -14.44
N ALA A 312 -1.26 -9.24 -13.61
CA ALA A 312 -0.92 -9.23 -12.18
C ALA A 312 0.60 -9.28 -11.97
N ASP A 313 1.13 -8.42 -11.09
CA ASP A 313 2.53 -8.51 -10.68
C ASP A 313 2.69 -9.50 -9.52
N THR A 314 3.38 -10.60 -9.75
CA THR A 314 3.57 -11.65 -8.72
C THR A 314 4.81 -11.43 -7.86
N ARG A 315 5.60 -10.40 -8.16
CA ARG A 315 6.81 -10.06 -7.40
C ARG A 315 6.43 -9.60 -6.00
N LYS A 316 7.35 -9.81 -5.05
CA LYS A 316 7.21 -9.31 -3.68
C LYS A 316 7.48 -7.80 -3.63
N SER A 317 6.94 -7.13 -2.62
CA SER A 317 7.07 -5.68 -2.42
C SER A 317 8.51 -5.19 -2.51
N HIS A 318 9.46 -5.91 -1.91
CA HIS A 318 10.88 -5.55 -1.98
C HIS A 318 11.50 -5.74 -3.37
N GLU A 319 11.02 -6.69 -4.17
CA GLU A 319 11.48 -6.89 -5.56
C GLU A 319 10.94 -5.79 -6.47
N VAL A 320 9.69 -5.36 -6.25
CA VAL A 320 9.05 -4.24 -6.97
C VAL A 320 9.79 -2.92 -6.70
N ILE A 321 10.29 -2.69 -5.48
CA ILE A 321 11.02 -1.46 -5.13
C ILE A 321 12.46 -1.45 -5.68
N ARG A 322 13.09 -2.62 -5.85
CA ARG A 322 14.49 -2.78 -6.26
C ARG A 322 14.71 -2.69 -7.78
N VAL A 323 13.74 -2.15 -8.52
CA VAL A 323 13.85 -1.96 -9.98
C VAL A 323 14.70 -0.74 -10.30
N ASP A 324 15.55 -0.87 -11.31
CA ASP A 324 16.40 0.20 -11.83
C ASP A 324 15.57 1.35 -12.41
N VAL A 325 16.15 2.56 -12.39
CA VAL A 325 15.48 3.77 -12.88
C VAL A 325 16.34 4.52 -13.89
N ALA A 326 15.70 5.30 -14.76
CA ALA A 326 16.38 6.14 -15.73
C ALA A 326 16.98 7.41 -15.09
N GLU A 327 16.29 8.02 -14.13
CA GLU A 327 16.71 9.27 -13.46
C GLU A 327 17.66 8.98 -12.28
N LEU A 328 18.86 8.46 -12.56
CA LEU A 328 19.82 8.07 -11.53
C LEU A 328 20.23 9.23 -10.61
N ASP A 329 20.55 10.41 -11.16
CA ASP A 329 20.95 11.57 -10.37
C ASP A 329 19.87 12.01 -9.37
N ARG A 330 18.60 11.88 -9.78
CA ARG A 330 17.46 12.19 -8.93
C ARG A 330 17.28 11.15 -7.83
N LEU A 331 17.45 9.86 -8.15
CA LEU A 331 17.46 8.80 -7.14
C LEU A 331 18.54 9.05 -6.09
N GLU A 332 19.76 9.39 -6.53
CA GLU A 332 20.86 9.70 -5.60
C GLU A 332 20.54 10.91 -4.71
N ALA A 333 19.94 11.98 -5.26
CA ALA A 333 19.52 13.13 -4.47
C ALA A 333 18.45 12.77 -3.42
N LEU A 334 17.48 11.92 -3.78
CA LEU A 334 16.44 11.45 -2.88
C LEU A 334 17.01 10.54 -1.77
N LEU A 335 17.95 9.65 -2.11
CA LEU A 335 18.66 8.82 -1.12
C LEU A 335 19.46 9.68 -0.16
N LYS A 336 20.18 10.69 -0.67
CA LYS A 336 20.93 11.64 0.15
C LYS A 336 20.04 12.36 1.17
N SER A 337 18.96 12.97 0.68
CA SER A 337 18.02 13.69 1.54
C SER A 337 17.37 12.76 2.56
N GLY A 338 17.04 11.52 2.17
CA GLY A 338 16.48 10.52 3.07
C GLY A 338 17.47 10.08 4.17
N VAL A 339 18.75 9.96 3.86
CA VAL A 339 19.80 9.68 4.86
C VAL A 339 19.91 10.82 5.87
N GLU A 340 19.95 12.07 5.39
CA GLU A 340 19.99 13.27 6.25
C GLU A 340 18.76 13.36 7.16
N GLU A 341 17.58 13.03 6.63
CA GLU A 341 16.31 12.93 7.37
C GLU A 341 16.39 11.88 8.49
N ILE A 342 16.84 10.65 8.19
CA ILE A 342 16.91 9.58 9.20
C ILE A 342 17.90 9.93 10.32
N VAL A 343 19.08 10.45 9.98
CA VAL A 343 20.12 10.76 10.97
C VAL A 343 19.65 11.81 11.98
N THR A 344 18.89 12.80 11.50
CA THR A 344 18.36 13.89 12.33
C THR A 344 17.06 13.52 13.04
N ARG A 345 16.40 12.42 12.62
CA ARG A 345 15.16 11.95 13.24
C ARG A 345 15.39 11.47 14.66
N GLU A 346 14.51 11.90 15.57
CA GLU A 346 14.41 11.36 16.91
C GLU A 346 13.43 10.18 16.96
N PRO A 347 13.67 9.17 17.81
CA PRO A 347 12.74 8.06 17.99
C PRO A 347 11.37 8.58 18.37
N THR A 348 10.33 7.94 17.87
CA THR A 348 8.95 8.35 18.13
C THR A 348 8.19 7.24 18.84
N VAL A 349 7.44 7.61 19.88
CA VAL A 349 6.54 6.71 20.62
C VAL A 349 5.12 7.04 20.20
N THR A 350 4.32 6.02 19.85
CA THR A 350 2.92 6.14 19.44
C THR A 350 2.04 6.66 20.57
N SER A 351 0.83 7.10 20.23
CA SER A 351 -0.19 7.47 21.22
C SER A 351 -0.58 6.30 22.15
N THR A 352 -0.32 5.06 21.73
CA THR A 352 -0.50 3.83 22.50
C THR A 352 0.72 3.45 23.36
N GLY A 353 1.78 4.27 23.36
CA GLY A 353 3.00 4.03 24.14
C GLY A 353 4.01 3.08 23.51
N LEU A 354 3.83 2.74 22.23
CA LEU A 354 4.73 1.85 21.49
C LEU A 354 5.85 2.64 20.80
N LEU A 355 7.09 2.19 20.96
CA LEU A 355 8.24 2.73 20.24
C LEU A 355 8.27 2.27 18.77
N VAL A 356 8.33 3.23 17.85
CA VAL A 356 8.48 3.00 16.41
C VAL A 356 9.95 2.74 16.07
N THR A 357 10.32 1.48 15.92
CA THR A 357 11.71 1.07 15.61
C THR A 357 11.98 0.99 14.10
N HIS A 358 10.95 0.76 13.28
CA HIS A 358 11.08 0.56 11.84
C HIS A 358 10.09 1.42 11.05
N PRO A 359 10.28 2.75 11.01
CA PRO A 359 9.37 3.61 10.25
C PRO A 359 9.41 3.25 8.76
N GLU A 360 8.25 3.30 8.08
CA GLU A 360 8.12 2.94 6.65
C GLU A 360 9.15 3.66 5.75
N ARG A 361 9.46 4.93 6.08
CA ARG A 361 10.46 5.74 5.36
C ARG A 361 11.86 5.13 5.40
N LEU A 362 12.26 4.57 6.55
CA LEU A 362 13.53 3.86 6.70
C LEU A 362 13.53 2.59 5.87
N GLN A 363 12.44 1.83 5.90
CA GLN A 363 12.31 0.61 5.12
C GLN A 363 12.37 0.88 3.60
N LEU A 364 11.73 1.95 3.13
CA LEU A 364 11.87 2.40 1.74
C LEU A 364 13.32 2.67 1.38
N LEU A 365 14.03 3.47 2.17
CA LEU A 365 15.39 3.90 1.84
C LEU A 365 16.33 2.69 1.81
N LYS A 366 16.13 1.70 2.68
CA LYS A 366 16.83 0.41 2.62
C LYS A 366 16.58 -0.34 1.32
N GLU A 367 15.32 -0.43 0.88
CA GLU A 367 15.02 -1.16 -0.37
C GLU A 367 15.45 -0.39 -1.63
N ALA A 368 15.28 0.93 -1.65
CA ALA A 368 15.72 1.78 -2.76
C ALA A 368 17.25 1.79 -2.91
N SER A 369 17.98 1.84 -1.79
CA SER A 369 19.44 1.75 -1.80
C SER A 369 19.98 0.37 -2.17
N ARG A 370 19.14 -0.68 -2.23
CA ARG A 370 19.55 -2.02 -2.71
C ARG A 370 19.48 -2.17 -4.23
N ARG A 371 19.03 -1.14 -4.96
CA ARG A 371 18.98 -1.16 -6.42
C ARG A 371 20.39 -1.33 -7.00
N PRO A 372 20.59 -2.21 -8.01
CA PRO A 372 21.89 -2.49 -8.61
C PRO A 372 22.70 -1.23 -8.96
N GLN A 373 22.05 -0.20 -9.52
CA GLN A 373 22.70 1.04 -9.96
C GLN A 373 23.35 1.87 -8.84
N VAL A 374 22.85 1.76 -7.61
CA VAL A 374 23.24 2.64 -6.48
C VAL A 374 23.75 1.87 -5.26
N LYS A 375 23.62 0.54 -5.24
CA LYS A 375 23.86 -0.32 -4.07
C LYS A 375 25.21 -0.08 -3.42
N ASP A 376 26.28 -0.17 -4.19
CA ASP A 376 27.64 -0.15 -3.64
C ASP A 376 27.96 1.20 -2.98
N LYS A 377 27.37 2.29 -3.48
CA LYS A 377 27.56 3.64 -2.94
C LYS A 377 26.63 3.93 -1.76
N TRP A 378 25.34 3.65 -1.92
CA TRP A 378 24.30 4.17 -1.03
C TRP A 378 23.86 3.19 0.05
N PHE A 379 23.93 1.88 -0.19
CA PHE A 379 23.49 0.90 0.81
C PHE A 379 24.25 1.02 2.13
N PRO A 380 25.60 1.15 2.16
CA PRO A 380 26.33 1.35 3.42
C PRO A 380 25.91 2.62 4.16
N GLN A 381 25.72 3.73 3.46
CA GLN A 381 25.32 5.02 4.06
C GLN A 381 23.91 4.97 4.65
N VAL A 382 22.97 4.34 3.93
CA VAL A 382 21.61 4.12 4.45
C VAL A 382 21.63 3.21 5.67
N MET A 383 22.43 2.14 5.65
CA MET A 383 22.54 1.24 6.79
C MET A 383 23.17 1.91 8.01
N GLU A 384 24.18 2.75 7.82
CA GLU A 384 24.74 3.57 8.89
C GLU A 384 23.65 4.46 9.54
N ALA A 385 22.86 5.16 8.72
CA ALA A 385 21.77 5.99 9.21
C ALA A 385 20.71 5.18 9.97
N CYS A 386 20.33 4.00 9.46
CA CYS A 386 19.40 3.09 10.13
C CYS A 386 19.92 2.65 11.51
N LEU A 387 21.19 2.26 11.59
CA LEU A 387 21.81 1.83 12.85
C LEU A 387 21.88 2.98 13.86
N ARG A 388 22.21 4.20 13.42
CA ARG A 388 22.18 5.39 14.29
C ARG A 388 20.77 5.64 14.84
N TYR A 389 19.74 5.53 14.01
CA TYR A 389 18.34 5.63 14.47
C TYR A 389 18.00 4.54 15.50
N TRP A 390 18.37 3.28 15.23
CA TRP A 390 18.12 2.16 16.14
C TRP A 390 18.87 2.27 17.47
N VAL A 391 20.09 2.81 17.48
CA VAL A 391 20.81 3.12 18.71
C VAL A 391 20.03 4.14 19.56
N LYS A 392 19.47 5.18 18.94
CA LYS A 392 18.58 6.13 19.65
C LYS A 392 17.33 5.43 20.19
N CYS A 393 16.69 4.55 19.40
CA CYS A 393 15.55 3.74 19.87
C CYS A 393 15.90 2.88 21.09
N SER A 394 17.09 2.28 21.11
CA SER A 394 17.55 1.47 22.24
C SER A 394 17.71 2.30 23.52
N ALA A 395 18.09 3.58 23.41
CA ALA A 395 18.16 4.48 24.55
C ALA A 395 16.77 4.74 25.14
N VAL A 396 15.75 4.96 24.30
CA VAL A 396 14.36 5.14 24.74
C VAL A 396 13.83 3.91 25.47
N ILE A 397 14.16 2.70 25.01
CA ILE A 397 13.81 1.46 25.73
C ILE A 397 14.47 1.41 27.12
N ALA A 398 15.75 1.82 27.22
CA ALA A 398 16.49 1.79 28.47
C ALA A 398 16.00 2.82 29.51
N GLU A 399 15.37 3.91 29.07
CA GLU A 399 14.78 4.93 29.95
C GLU A 399 13.50 4.46 30.65
N GLY A 400 12.79 3.46 30.09
CA GLY A 400 11.70 2.74 30.77
C GLY A 400 10.31 3.41 30.71
N ASP A 401 10.14 4.47 29.93
CA ASP A 401 8.86 5.21 29.81
C ASP A 401 7.91 4.66 28.71
N LEU A 402 8.00 3.35 28.40
CA LEU A 402 7.19 2.70 27.37
C LEU A 402 6.06 1.87 27.97
N SER A 403 4.94 1.74 27.26
CA SER A 403 3.86 0.84 27.68
C SER A 403 4.28 -0.62 27.51
N ASP A 404 3.83 -1.49 28.43
CA ASP A 404 4.10 -2.94 28.34
C ASP A 404 3.56 -3.55 27.03
N ASP A 405 2.49 -2.96 26.50
CA ASP A 405 1.73 -3.43 25.33
C ASP A 405 2.48 -3.08 24.03
N GLY A 406 3.62 -3.72 23.83
CA GLY A 406 4.45 -3.64 22.63
C GLY A 406 5.94 -3.48 22.87
N LEU A 407 6.36 -3.14 24.10
CA LEU A 407 7.78 -3.07 24.50
C LEU A 407 8.55 -4.35 24.15
N ASN A 408 8.00 -5.51 24.49
CA ASN A 408 8.64 -6.80 24.20
C ASN A 408 8.83 -7.05 22.70
N THR A 409 7.88 -6.62 21.88
CA THR A 409 8.00 -6.71 20.42
C THR A 409 9.07 -5.76 19.90
N SER A 410 9.07 -4.50 20.34
CA SER A 410 10.11 -3.53 19.98
C SER A 410 11.50 -4.01 20.40
N MET A 411 11.66 -4.61 21.58
CA MET A 411 12.92 -5.19 22.04
C MET A 411 13.41 -6.33 21.14
N ARG A 412 12.53 -7.27 20.76
CA ARG A 412 12.91 -8.37 19.85
C ARG A 412 13.31 -7.85 18.47
N GLU A 413 12.48 -7.03 17.85
CA GLU A 413 12.72 -6.51 16.51
C GLU A 413 13.97 -5.62 16.45
N LEU A 414 14.13 -4.72 17.42
CA LEU A 414 15.28 -3.84 17.49
C LEU A 414 16.56 -4.63 17.76
N GLY A 415 16.52 -5.57 18.70
CA GLY A 415 17.65 -6.42 19.03
C GLY A 415 18.10 -7.28 17.84
N VAL A 416 17.17 -7.87 17.08
CA VAL A 416 17.48 -8.61 15.85
C VAL A 416 18.10 -7.68 14.81
N SER A 417 17.53 -6.51 14.55
CA SER A 417 18.08 -5.55 13.58
C SER A 417 19.50 -5.11 13.97
N LEU A 418 19.71 -4.69 15.20
CA LEU A 418 21.03 -4.30 15.69
C LEU A 418 22.06 -5.43 15.56
N ALA A 419 21.69 -6.66 15.96
CA ALA A 419 22.56 -7.82 15.89
C ALA A 419 22.93 -8.19 14.45
N TRP A 420 21.92 -8.34 13.58
CA TRP A 420 22.10 -8.76 12.20
C TRP A 420 23.02 -7.83 11.43
N TRP A 421 22.76 -6.52 11.52
CA TRP A 421 23.48 -5.54 10.71
C TRP A 421 24.90 -5.29 11.21
N VAL A 422 25.13 -5.34 12.53
CA VAL A 422 26.51 -5.19 13.04
C VAL A 422 27.36 -6.41 12.72
N GLU A 423 26.80 -7.62 12.76
CA GLU A 423 27.55 -8.84 12.45
C GLU A 423 27.91 -8.92 10.96
N GLU A 424 26.95 -8.61 10.08
CA GLU A 424 27.14 -8.68 8.62
C GLU A 424 27.99 -7.53 8.06
N PHE A 425 28.01 -6.35 8.70
CA PHE A 425 28.60 -5.14 8.12
C PHE A 425 29.61 -4.42 9.01
N ALA A 426 30.06 -5.01 10.13
CA ALA A 426 31.03 -4.38 11.03
C ALA A 426 32.27 -3.81 10.32
N GLU A 427 32.77 -4.49 9.27
CA GLU A 427 34.00 -4.09 8.57
C GLU A 427 33.85 -2.80 7.75
N VAL A 428 32.62 -2.45 7.34
CA VAL A 428 32.34 -1.28 6.50
C VAL A 428 31.65 -0.15 7.26
N LEU A 429 31.32 -0.37 8.53
CA LEU A 429 30.67 0.60 9.40
C LEU A 429 31.71 1.39 10.23
N PRO A 430 31.41 2.64 10.62
CA PRO A 430 32.27 3.37 11.55
C PRO A 430 32.44 2.65 12.89
N ASN A 431 33.68 2.61 13.40
CA ASN A 431 33.99 1.91 14.67
C ASN A 431 33.18 2.44 15.85
N ASP A 432 32.96 3.77 15.93
CA ASP A 432 32.13 4.39 16.98
C ASP A 432 30.70 3.85 16.98
N LEU A 433 30.15 3.59 15.78
CA LEU A 433 28.83 3.05 15.61
C LEU A 433 28.77 1.57 15.99
N VAL A 434 29.75 0.77 15.57
CA VAL A 434 29.86 -0.65 15.97
C VAL A 434 29.92 -0.77 17.49
N GLU A 435 30.73 0.07 18.15
CA GLU A 435 30.79 0.13 19.61
C GLU A 435 29.47 0.58 20.23
N ALA A 436 28.80 1.57 19.65
CA ALA A 436 27.49 2.03 20.11
C ALA A 436 26.45 0.90 20.05
N VAL A 437 26.40 0.15 18.95
CA VAL A 437 25.50 -1.01 18.81
C VAL A 437 25.83 -2.09 19.84
N ARG A 438 27.11 -2.39 20.09
CA ARG A 438 27.50 -3.34 21.14
C ARG A 438 27.06 -2.87 22.53
N ARG A 439 27.11 -1.56 22.82
CA ARG A 439 26.61 -0.99 24.08
C ARG A 439 25.10 -1.12 24.25
N CYS A 440 24.33 -1.24 23.16
CA CYS A 440 22.89 -1.53 23.22
C CYS A 440 22.58 -2.96 23.67
N GLN A 441 23.57 -3.86 23.75
CA GLN A 441 23.41 -5.26 24.16
C GLN A 441 22.28 -5.99 23.41
N PRO A 442 22.37 -6.13 22.08
CA PRO A 442 21.27 -6.65 21.26
C PRO A 442 20.76 -8.03 21.70
N ALA A 443 21.67 -8.91 22.16
CA ALA A 443 21.32 -10.22 22.69
C ALA A 443 20.39 -10.13 23.92
N ARG A 444 20.62 -9.14 24.81
CA ARG A 444 19.78 -8.91 25.98
C ARG A 444 18.40 -8.36 25.61
N LEU A 445 18.33 -7.43 24.66
CA LEU A 445 17.06 -6.93 24.14
C LEU A 445 16.21 -8.08 23.59
N VAL A 446 16.78 -8.93 22.75
CA VAL A 446 16.08 -10.10 22.21
C VAL A 446 15.68 -11.06 23.34
N ALA A 447 16.59 -11.37 24.26
CA ALA A 447 16.31 -12.30 25.36
C ALA A 447 15.15 -11.82 26.25
N GLN A 448 15.13 -10.55 26.64
CA GLN A 448 14.05 -9.97 27.45
C GLN A 448 12.71 -10.02 26.72
N GLY A 449 12.69 -9.61 25.45
CA GLY A 449 11.47 -9.64 24.66
C GLY A 449 10.95 -11.05 24.35
N LEU A 450 11.80 -12.09 24.42
CA LEU A 450 11.40 -13.47 24.11
C LEU A 450 10.51 -14.11 25.19
N PHE A 451 10.62 -13.75 26.46
CA PHE A 451 9.86 -14.43 27.52
C PHE A 451 8.34 -14.26 27.40
N GLU A 452 7.87 -13.14 26.85
CA GLU A 452 6.46 -12.90 26.57
C GLU A 452 6.01 -13.47 25.20
N LEU A 453 6.92 -14.06 24.43
CA LEU A 453 6.55 -14.72 23.17
C LEU A 453 5.87 -16.07 23.49
N ALA A 454 4.55 -16.10 23.36
CA ALA A 454 3.76 -17.30 23.64
C ALA A 454 3.75 -18.33 22.49
N ALA A 455 3.96 -17.87 21.24
CA ALA A 455 3.92 -18.73 20.06
C ALA A 455 4.80 -18.18 18.93
N LEU A 456 5.34 -19.09 18.13
CA LEU A 456 6.01 -18.77 16.86
C LEU A 456 4.98 -18.59 15.73
N ARG A 457 5.47 -18.09 14.59
CA ARG A 457 4.67 -18.05 13.36
C ARG A 457 4.16 -19.45 12.97
N THR A 458 2.95 -19.50 12.44
CA THR A 458 2.30 -20.77 12.05
C THR A 458 2.86 -21.32 10.74
N ASP A 459 3.17 -20.45 9.78
CA ASP A 459 3.80 -20.82 8.52
C ASP A 459 5.22 -21.37 8.75
N PRO A 460 5.55 -22.60 8.27
CA PRO A 460 6.84 -23.23 8.50
C PRO A 460 8.03 -22.43 7.96
N PHE A 461 7.91 -21.80 6.78
CA PHE A 461 9.00 -21.04 6.19
C PHE A 461 9.33 -19.80 7.02
N TRP A 462 8.31 -19.03 7.41
CA TRP A 462 8.52 -17.83 8.22
C TRP A 462 8.94 -18.15 9.66
N ARG A 463 8.46 -19.24 10.23
CA ARG A 463 8.88 -19.72 11.54
C ARG A 463 10.37 -20.08 11.56
N TYR A 464 10.86 -20.76 10.52
CA TYR A 464 12.28 -21.07 10.40
C TYR A 464 13.15 -19.81 10.46
N TRP A 465 12.81 -18.79 9.66
CA TRP A 465 13.56 -17.53 9.65
C TRP A 465 13.45 -16.77 10.97
N GLN A 466 12.26 -16.73 11.57
CA GLN A 466 12.06 -16.10 12.88
C GLN A 466 12.96 -16.71 13.96
N VAL A 467 13.02 -18.05 14.03
CA VAL A 467 13.88 -18.75 15.00
C VAL A 467 15.36 -18.47 14.71
N LYS A 468 15.76 -18.53 13.44
CA LYS A 468 17.14 -18.29 13.03
C LYS A 468 17.62 -16.88 13.37
N GLU A 469 16.80 -15.87 13.13
CA GLU A 469 17.12 -14.48 13.45
C GLU A 469 17.28 -14.25 14.96
N TYR A 470 16.40 -14.83 15.78
CA TYR A 470 16.53 -14.75 17.23
C TYR A 470 17.78 -15.47 17.75
N LEU A 471 18.04 -16.70 17.28
CA LEU A 471 19.24 -17.44 17.68
C LEU A 471 20.51 -16.68 17.32
N ARG A 472 20.58 -16.12 16.11
CA ARG A 472 21.72 -15.32 15.68
C ARG A 472 21.97 -14.13 16.60
N ALA A 473 20.92 -13.42 17.01
CA ALA A 473 21.06 -12.30 17.95
C ALA A 473 21.53 -12.75 19.34
N LEU A 474 21.03 -13.89 19.82
CA LEU A 474 21.43 -14.49 21.11
C LEU A 474 22.89 -14.97 21.08
N ASP A 475 23.38 -15.47 19.94
CA ASP A 475 24.75 -15.97 19.76
C ASP A 475 25.83 -14.87 19.84
N LEU A 476 25.44 -13.58 19.90
CA LEU A 476 26.38 -12.49 20.18
C LEU A 476 26.90 -12.51 21.63
N GLU A 477 26.10 -13.01 22.59
CA GLU A 477 26.47 -13.08 24.02
C GLU A 477 26.02 -14.42 24.65
N PRO A 478 26.51 -15.58 24.16
CA PRO A 478 25.96 -16.91 24.48
C PRO A 478 26.20 -17.34 25.93
N ASP A 479 27.15 -16.72 26.61
CA ASP A 479 27.53 -17.05 27.99
C ASP A 479 26.66 -16.34 29.04
N LEU A 480 25.78 -15.42 28.64
CA LEU A 480 24.88 -14.74 29.58
C LEU A 480 23.78 -15.69 30.06
N PRO A 481 23.53 -15.84 31.37
CA PRO A 481 22.47 -16.69 31.90
C PRO A 481 21.08 -16.37 31.30
N LEU A 482 20.76 -15.08 31.21
CA LEU A 482 19.53 -14.57 30.59
C LEU A 482 19.35 -15.05 29.14
N VAL A 483 20.45 -15.05 28.36
CA VAL A 483 20.46 -15.48 26.96
C VAL A 483 20.24 -16.99 26.85
N GLN A 484 20.84 -17.78 27.76
CA GLN A 484 20.67 -19.23 27.80
C GLN A 484 19.22 -19.62 28.14
N GLU A 485 18.61 -18.92 29.11
CA GLU A 485 17.20 -19.11 29.47
C GLU A 485 16.27 -18.75 28.30
N ALA A 486 16.50 -17.59 27.66
CA ALA A 486 15.70 -17.17 26.51
C ALA A 486 15.86 -18.13 25.31
N ARG A 487 17.07 -18.66 25.08
CA ARG A 487 17.32 -19.69 24.05
C ARG A 487 16.53 -20.97 24.35
N ALA A 488 16.53 -21.41 25.61
CA ALA A 488 15.77 -22.59 26.02
C ALA A 488 14.26 -22.37 25.84
N HIS A 489 13.75 -21.20 26.21
CA HIS A 489 12.36 -20.80 25.99
C HIS A 489 12.00 -20.82 24.50
N LEU A 490 12.79 -20.16 23.65
CA LEU A 490 12.60 -20.14 22.20
C LEU A 490 12.56 -21.56 21.62
N MET A 491 13.52 -22.42 21.96
CA MET A 491 13.56 -23.80 21.50
C MET A 491 12.38 -24.64 22.03
N GLY A 492 11.83 -24.28 23.19
CA GLY A 492 10.59 -24.84 23.72
C GLY A 492 9.39 -24.59 22.81
N LEU A 493 9.32 -23.40 22.18
CA LEU A 493 8.27 -23.02 21.23
C LEU A 493 8.40 -23.70 19.86
N VAL A 494 9.60 -24.14 19.48
CA VAL A 494 9.84 -24.85 18.21
C VAL A 494 9.24 -26.26 18.29
N PRO A 495 8.38 -26.67 17.33
CA PRO A 495 7.86 -28.03 17.28
C PRO A 495 8.96 -29.08 17.22
N GLU A 496 8.78 -30.18 17.94
CA GLU A 496 9.81 -31.19 18.20
C GLU A 496 10.49 -31.71 16.92
N GLY A 497 9.71 -31.98 15.87
CA GLY A 497 10.22 -32.45 14.58
C GLY A 497 11.08 -31.45 13.79
N GLU A 498 11.08 -30.18 14.19
CA GLU A 498 11.86 -29.12 13.53
C GLU A 498 13.09 -28.69 14.33
N ARG A 499 13.19 -29.06 15.62
CA ARG A 499 14.29 -28.61 16.51
C ARG A 499 15.68 -28.97 16.00
N ALA A 500 15.81 -30.11 15.33
CA ALA A 500 17.07 -30.58 14.76
C ALA A 500 17.65 -29.64 13.69
N GLN A 501 16.85 -28.73 13.13
CA GLN A 501 17.29 -27.77 12.12
C GLN A 501 18.04 -26.57 12.72
N PHE A 502 18.01 -26.41 14.05
CA PHE A 502 18.58 -25.27 14.78
C PHE A 502 19.62 -25.68 15.83
N GLY A 503 20.01 -26.96 15.83
CA GLY A 503 20.94 -27.57 16.79
C GLY A 503 22.41 -27.38 16.44
#